data_AF-A0A7J6GQ67-F1
#
_entry.id   AF-A0A7J6GQ67-F1
#
_cell.length_a   1.000
_cell.length_b   1.000
_cell.length_c   1.000
_cell.angle_alpha   90.00
_cell.angle_beta   90.00
_cell.angle_gamma   90.00
#
_symmetry.space_group_name_H-M   'P 1'
#
loop_
_entity.id
_entity.type
_entity.pdbx_description
1 polymer ?
#
loop_
_entity_poly.entity_id
_entity_poly.type
_entity_poly.pdbx_seq_one_letter_code
_entity_poly.pdbx_strand_id
1 'polypeptide(L)'
;MADLFTLSITEPDLVYHKGFSLSIDSYRLDQKQFLNEVFNSRDESKKKYLDPKEIPLPHELILNRDLLAQLYPSFAEGATPFFTLNWSKYAEFLTFRGGLDPVTGGLWLTDIAHHHLAIAILFLVAGHMYRTNWGIGHGIKDILEAHKGPFTGQGHKGLYEILTTSWHAQLSLNLAMLGSLTIVVAHHMYLMPPYPYLATDYGTQLSLFTHHMWIGGFLIVGILRIRLQDQWLTMALMGGFASIGNNEITVLVNDAKKGSDIDPQEAQQTLEIAEVT
;
A
#
# COMPACT_ATOMS: atom_id res chain seq x y z
N MET A 1 -13.59 8.02 28.15
CA MET A 1 -13.65 9.44 28.55
C MET A 1 -13.16 10.18 27.33
N ALA A 2 -14.00 10.97 26.65
CA ALA A 2 -13.63 11.60 25.38
C ALA A 2 -13.08 12.99 25.66
N ASP A 3 -11.84 13.25 25.23
CA ASP A 3 -11.20 14.56 25.39
C ASP A 3 -11.55 15.46 24.19
N LEU A 4 -11.97 16.69 24.46
CA LEU A 4 -12.42 17.68 23.47
C LEU A 4 -11.42 18.84 23.41
N PHE A 5 -10.84 19.10 22.24
CA PHE A 5 -9.91 20.22 22.02
C PHE A 5 -10.39 21.12 20.87
N THR A 6 -10.24 22.45 21.03
CA THR A 6 -10.61 23.48 20.05
C THR A 6 -9.36 24.25 19.59
N LEU A 7 -9.15 24.40 18.27
CA LEU A 7 -7.92 24.96 17.71
C LEU A 7 -8.14 25.95 16.55
N SER A 8 -7.44 27.08 16.58
CA SER A 8 -7.39 28.11 15.52
C SER A 8 -6.01 28.09 14.85
N ILE A 9 -5.96 28.13 13.51
CA ILE A 9 -4.71 28.00 12.73
C ILE A 9 -4.18 29.37 12.27
N THR A 10 -2.92 29.66 12.59
CA THR A 10 -2.08 30.66 11.92
C THR A 10 -0.78 30.01 11.40
N GLU A 11 -0.54 30.20 10.10
CA GLU A 11 0.61 29.92 9.19
C GLU A 11 1.66 28.80 9.48
N PRO A 12 2.05 27.98 8.48
CA PRO A 12 2.98 26.87 8.64
C PRO A 12 4.43 27.17 8.21
N ASP A 13 5.40 26.91 9.08
CA ASP A 13 6.84 26.83 8.75
C ASP A 13 7.37 25.39 8.83
N LEU A 14 8.17 25.03 7.82
CA LEU A 14 8.76 23.71 7.51
C LEU A 14 10.06 23.43 8.28
N VAL A 15 10.22 22.28 8.97
CA VAL A 15 11.52 21.56 9.09
C VAL A 15 11.32 20.11 9.56
N TYR A 16 11.86 19.09 8.85
CA TYR A 16 12.39 17.86 9.47
C TYR A 16 13.54 17.25 8.65
N HIS A 17 14.61 16.84 9.35
CA HIS A 17 15.72 16.02 8.87
C HIS A 17 15.92 14.82 9.82
N LYS A 18 16.37 13.71 9.24
CA LYS A 18 16.98 12.47 9.78
C LYS A 18 16.07 11.23 9.81
N GLY A 19 16.45 10.26 8.98
CA GLY A 19 15.78 8.99 8.74
C GLY A 19 16.06 7.91 9.78
N PHE A 20 15.36 6.78 9.62
CA PHE A 20 15.42 5.58 10.44
C PHE A 20 16.08 4.42 9.67
N SER A 21 16.82 3.57 10.38
CA SER A 21 17.35 2.28 9.91
C SER A 21 16.79 1.15 10.77
N LEU A 22 16.39 0.04 10.14
CA LEU A 22 15.90 -1.17 10.81
C LEU A 22 16.86 -2.34 10.53
N SER A 23 17.21 -3.10 11.57
CA SER A 23 17.94 -4.37 11.49
C SER A 23 17.14 -5.43 12.24
N ILE A 24 17.03 -6.64 11.68
CA ILE A 24 16.33 -7.79 12.29
C ILE A 24 17.38 -8.88 12.55
N ASP A 25 17.44 -9.38 13.79
CA ASP A 25 18.34 -10.45 14.21
C ASP A 25 17.54 -11.74 14.46
N SER A 26 17.88 -12.84 13.79
CA SER A 26 17.08 -14.07 13.76
C SER A 26 17.62 -15.12 14.74
N TYR A 27 17.37 -14.95 16.04
CA TYR A 27 17.90 -15.87 17.08
C TYR A 27 16.94 -16.99 17.55
N ARG A 28 15.76 -17.16 16.92
CA ARG A 28 14.74 -18.13 17.38
C ARG A 28 14.26 -19.15 16.34
N LEU A 29 14.96 -19.33 15.22
CA LEU A 29 14.69 -20.43 14.28
C LEU A 29 15.60 -21.62 14.59
N ASP A 30 15.04 -22.81 14.82
CA ASP A 30 15.81 -24.05 14.93
C ASP A 30 16.50 -24.32 13.57
N GLN A 31 17.77 -23.97 13.51
CA GLN A 31 18.60 -24.00 12.31
C GLN A 31 18.66 -25.42 11.70
N LYS A 32 18.47 -26.47 12.50
CA LYS A 32 18.44 -27.86 12.01
C LYS A 32 17.15 -28.19 11.26
N GLN A 33 16.02 -27.64 11.68
CA GLN A 33 14.73 -27.88 11.04
C GLN A 33 14.66 -27.15 9.69
N PHE A 34 15.11 -25.89 9.65
CA PHE A 34 15.24 -25.11 8.40
C PHE A 34 16.18 -25.78 7.40
N LEU A 35 17.37 -26.23 7.84
CA LEU A 35 18.30 -26.92 6.95
C LEU A 35 17.72 -28.23 6.43
N ASN A 36 17.05 -29.02 7.26
CA ASN A 36 16.45 -30.29 6.81
C ASN A 36 15.29 -30.09 5.81
N GLU A 37 14.46 -29.06 5.96
CA GLU A 37 13.41 -28.73 4.97
C GLU A 37 14.01 -28.22 3.65
N VAL A 38 15.05 -27.39 3.70
CA VAL A 38 15.78 -26.90 2.52
C VAL A 38 16.52 -28.03 1.80
N PHE A 39 17.14 -28.96 2.53
CA PHE A 39 17.86 -30.09 1.92
C PHE A 39 16.91 -31.17 1.37
N ASN A 40 15.76 -31.40 2.00
CA ASN A 40 14.76 -32.36 1.50
C ASN A 40 14.00 -31.84 0.26
N SER A 41 13.72 -30.53 0.16
CA SER A 41 13.10 -29.95 -1.06
C SER A 41 14.04 -30.01 -2.28
N ARG A 42 15.36 -29.97 -2.03
CA ARG A 42 16.39 -30.08 -3.07
C ARG A 42 16.40 -31.44 -3.75
N ASP A 43 16.05 -32.53 -3.07
CA ASP A 43 16.02 -33.87 -3.68
C ASP A 43 14.73 -34.13 -4.49
N GLU A 44 13.62 -33.48 -4.17
CA GLU A 44 12.40 -33.49 -5.01
C GLU A 44 12.54 -32.63 -6.29
N SER A 45 13.47 -31.67 -6.29
CA SER A 45 13.76 -30.78 -7.44
C SER A 45 14.46 -31.46 -8.62
N LYS A 46 14.68 -32.78 -8.63
CA LYS A 46 15.34 -33.48 -9.76
C LYS A 46 14.40 -33.83 -10.92
N LYS A 47 13.13 -33.39 -10.91
CA LYS A 47 12.21 -33.54 -12.05
C LYS A 47 12.15 -32.26 -12.90
N LYS A 48 12.98 -32.21 -13.96
CA LYS A 48 12.92 -31.30 -15.13
C LYS A 48 12.94 -29.80 -14.81
N TYR A 49 14.03 -29.33 -14.19
CA TYR A 49 14.32 -27.90 -14.03
C TYR A 49 15.48 -27.51 -14.97
N LEU A 50 15.37 -26.34 -15.61
CA LEU A 50 16.42 -25.76 -16.44
C LEU A 50 17.44 -25.06 -15.53
N ASP A 51 18.74 -25.20 -15.81
CA ASP A 51 19.75 -24.41 -15.12
C ASP A 51 19.56 -22.92 -15.49
N PRO A 52 19.65 -21.97 -14.54
CA PRO A 52 19.55 -20.54 -14.86
C PRO A 52 20.48 -20.08 -16.00
N LYS A 53 21.61 -20.77 -16.22
CA LYS A 53 22.55 -20.50 -17.32
C LYS A 53 22.03 -20.93 -18.69
N GLU A 54 21.04 -21.82 -18.74
CA GLU A 54 20.40 -22.30 -19.97
C GLU A 54 19.19 -21.44 -20.37
N ILE A 55 18.76 -20.52 -19.50
CA ILE A 55 17.63 -19.62 -19.78
C ILE A 55 18.10 -18.51 -20.73
N PRO A 56 17.41 -18.29 -21.87
CA PRO A 56 17.70 -17.17 -22.77
C PRO A 56 17.61 -15.83 -22.04
N LEU A 57 18.48 -14.88 -22.41
CA LEU A 57 18.46 -13.57 -21.78
C LEU A 57 17.16 -12.82 -22.13
N PRO A 58 16.65 -11.92 -21.25
CA PRO A 58 15.36 -11.26 -21.50
C PRO A 58 15.28 -10.49 -22.82
N HIS A 59 16.38 -9.91 -23.29
CA HIS A 59 16.42 -9.22 -24.58
C HIS A 59 16.37 -10.20 -25.76
N GLU A 60 16.87 -11.42 -25.61
CA GLU A 60 16.78 -12.46 -26.65
C GLU A 60 15.34 -12.92 -26.83
N LEU A 61 14.55 -13.00 -25.75
CA LEU A 61 13.12 -13.29 -25.81
C LEU A 61 12.34 -12.22 -26.58
N ILE A 62 12.74 -10.94 -26.47
CA ILE A 62 12.08 -9.83 -27.17
C ILE A 62 12.48 -9.81 -28.65
N LEU A 63 13.77 -10.00 -28.94
CA LEU A 63 14.31 -9.91 -30.30
C LEU A 63 13.96 -11.13 -31.15
N ASN A 64 13.85 -12.31 -30.53
CA ASN A 64 13.53 -13.55 -31.21
C ASN A 64 12.10 -14.00 -30.89
N ARG A 65 11.16 -13.62 -31.78
CA ARG A 65 9.75 -14.00 -31.66
C ARG A 65 9.54 -15.51 -31.63
N ASP A 66 10.41 -16.30 -32.27
CA ASP A 66 10.24 -17.75 -32.34
C ASP A 66 10.47 -18.41 -30.98
N LEU A 67 11.31 -17.81 -30.11
CA LEU A 67 11.48 -18.28 -28.74
C LEU A 67 10.21 -18.06 -27.91
N LEU A 68 9.58 -16.89 -28.04
CA LEU A 68 8.31 -16.62 -27.37
C LEU A 68 7.18 -17.49 -27.93
N ALA A 69 7.14 -17.70 -29.25
CA ALA A 69 6.14 -18.56 -29.88
C ALA A 69 6.25 -20.04 -29.47
N GLN A 70 7.46 -20.50 -29.09
CA GLN A 70 7.63 -21.85 -28.51
C GLN A 70 7.02 -21.96 -27.11
N LEU A 71 7.05 -20.89 -26.32
CA LEU A 71 6.46 -20.84 -24.97
C LEU A 71 4.95 -20.58 -25.02
N TYR A 72 4.53 -19.66 -25.89
CA TYR A 72 3.17 -19.19 -26.08
C TYR A 72 2.85 -19.13 -27.59
N PRO A 73 2.30 -20.21 -28.17
CA PRO A 73 2.00 -20.29 -29.61
C PRO A 73 1.22 -19.11 -30.18
N SER A 74 0.36 -18.49 -29.36
CA SER A 74 -0.38 -17.27 -29.71
C SER A 74 0.49 -16.08 -30.17
N PHE A 75 1.77 -16.01 -29.77
CA PHE A 75 2.69 -14.96 -30.24
C PHE A 75 2.99 -15.02 -31.74
N ALA A 76 2.77 -16.17 -32.41
CA ALA A 76 2.91 -16.29 -33.85
C ALA A 76 1.89 -15.41 -34.61
N GLU A 77 0.71 -15.17 -34.04
CA GLU A 77 -0.35 -14.33 -34.60
C GLU A 77 -0.03 -12.82 -34.53
N GLY A 78 0.98 -12.45 -33.73
CA GLY A 78 1.42 -11.07 -33.53
C GLY A 78 0.35 -10.19 -32.85
N ALA A 79 0.36 -8.90 -33.17
CA ALA A 79 -0.58 -7.92 -32.59
C ALA A 79 -1.93 -7.84 -33.31
N THR A 80 -2.15 -8.62 -34.36
CA THR A 80 -3.41 -8.56 -35.13
C THR A 80 -4.65 -8.81 -34.26
N PRO A 81 -4.68 -9.86 -33.39
CA PRO A 81 -5.85 -10.12 -32.55
C PRO A 81 -6.19 -8.97 -31.59
N PHE A 82 -5.21 -8.17 -31.17
CA PHE A 82 -5.41 -6.99 -30.34
C PHE A 82 -6.25 -5.93 -31.06
N PHE A 83 -5.85 -5.55 -32.27
CA PHE A 83 -6.53 -4.51 -33.05
C PHE A 83 -7.87 -4.95 -33.63
N THR A 84 -8.09 -6.26 -33.79
CA THR A 84 -9.39 -6.82 -34.22
C THR A 84 -10.32 -7.16 -33.05
N LEU A 85 -9.93 -6.84 -31.80
CA LEU A 85 -10.69 -7.16 -30.58
C LEU A 85 -10.94 -8.66 -30.36
N ASN A 86 -10.12 -9.54 -30.96
CA ASN A 86 -10.20 -10.98 -30.74
C ASN A 86 -9.26 -11.42 -29.61
N TRP A 87 -9.51 -10.90 -28.41
CA TRP A 87 -8.60 -11.05 -27.27
C TRP A 87 -8.56 -12.47 -26.68
N SER A 88 -9.50 -13.34 -27.06
CA SER A 88 -9.50 -14.76 -26.65
C SER A 88 -8.20 -15.49 -27.02
N LYS A 89 -7.48 -15.00 -28.03
CA LYS A 89 -6.19 -15.52 -28.49
C LYS A 89 -5.05 -15.36 -27.49
N TYR A 90 -5.18 -14.46 -26.51
CA TYR A 90 -4.13 -14.18 -25.53
C TYR A 90 -4.29 -14.96 -24.21
N ALA A 91 -5.24 -15.90 -24.13
CA ALA A 91 -5.55 -16.66 -22.92
C ALA A 91 -4.41 -17.54 -22.40
N GLU A 92 -3.36 -17.79 -23.19
CA GLU A 92 -2.20 -18.57 -22.77
C GLU A 92 -1.31 -17.82 -21.77
N PHE A 93 -1.20 -16.49 -21.89
CA PHE A 93 -0.37 -15.65 -21.03
C PHE A 93 -1.15 -14.58 -20.24
N LEU A 94 -2.41 -14.33 -20.60
CA LEU A 94 -3.37 -13.56 -19.81
C LEU A 94 -4.43 -14.52 -19.25
N THR A 95 -4.07 -15.21 -18.16
CA THR A 95 -4.93 -16.25 -17.59
C THR A 95 -5.85 -15.70 -16.51
N PHE A 96 -6.77 -16.54 -16.04
CA PHE A 96 -7.60 -16.28 -14.86
C PHE A 96 -7.78 -17.61 -14.10
N ARG A 97 -6.67 -18.23 -13.69
CA ARG A 97 -6.67 -19.55 -13.05
C ARG A 97 -7.22 -19.47 -11.63
N GLY A 98 -6.78 -18.46 -10.88
CA GLY A 98 -7.14 -18.27 -9.48
C GLY A 98 -6.44 -19.28 -8.57
N GLY A 99 -5.71 -18.79 -7.58
CA GLY A 99 -4.96 -19.61 -6.63
C GLY A 99 -3.46 -19.57 -6.87
N LEU A 100 -2.76 -20.57 -6.34
CA LEU A 100 -1.30 -20.62 -6.30
C LEU A 100 -0.76 -21.63 -7.31
N ASP A 101 0.41 -21.34 -7.86
CA ASP A 101 1.19 -22.27 -8.65
C ASP A 101 1.74 -23.38 -7.72
N PRO A 102 1.39 -24.66 -7.95
CA PRO A 102 1.84 -25.76 -7.09
C PRO A 102 3.36 -25.93 -7.02
N VAL A 103 4.11 -25.44 -8.01
CA VAL A 103 5.58 -25.56 -8.04
C VAL A 103 6.23 -24.52 -7.14
N THR A 104 5.72 -23.29 -7.17
CA THR A 104 6.35 -22.15 -6.50
C THR A 104 5.66 -21.74 -5.21
N GLY A 105 4.40 -22.15 -4.99
CA GLY A 105 3.57 -21.67 -3.89
C GLY A 105 3.17 -20.20 -4.00
N GLY A 106 3.51 -19.50 -5.09
CA GLY A 106 3.14 -18.12 -5.36
C GLY A 106 1.96 -17.99 -6.32
N LEU A 107 1.43 -16.78 -6.50
CA LEU A 107 0.42 -16.50 -7.52
C LEU A 107 0.95 -16.74 -8.94
N TRP A 108 0.06 -17.17 -9.83
CA TRP A 108 0.40 -17.33 -11.26
C TRP A 108 0.82 -16.00 -11.88
N LEU A 109 2.04 -15.93 -12.44
CA LEU A 109 2.54 -14.72 -13.09
C LEU A 109 1.66 -14.27 -14.27
N THR A 110 1.01 -15.20 -14.95
CA THR A 110 0.05 -14.93 -16.03
C THR A 110 -1.25 -14.31 -15.51
N ASP A 111 -1.71 -14.69 -14.32
CA ASP A 111 -2.86 -14.03 -13.65
C ASP A 111 -2.45 -12.63 -13.17
N ILE A 112 -1.22 -12.47 -12.64
CA ILE A 112 -0.69 -11.16 -12.24
C ILE A 112 -0.59 -10.23 -13.45
N ALA A 113 -0.10 -10.70 -14.60
CA ALA A 113 -0.02 -9.92 -15.82
C ALA A 113 -1.41 -9.44 -16.29
N HIS A 114 -2.40 -10.34 -16.27
CA HIS A 114 -3.78 -9.99 -16.59
C HIS A 114 -4.38 -8.99 -15.60
N HIS A 115 -4.12 -9.15 -14.30
CA HIS A 115 -4.52 -8.21 -13.26
C HIS A 115 -3.95 -6.81 -13.50
N HIS A 116 -2.65 -6.70 -13.81
CA HIS A 116 -2.01 -5.42 -14.11
C HIS A 116 -2.58 -4.76 -15.38
N LEU A 117 -2.87 -5.55 -16.43
CA LEU A 117 -3.53 -5.03 -17.62
C LEU A 117 -4.92 -4.45 -17.30
N ALA A 118 -5.72 -5.16 -16.51
CA ALA A 118 -7.03 -4.69 -16.09
C ALA A 118 -6.94 -3.40 -15.24
N ILE A 119 -5.99 -3.35 -14.30
CA ILE A 119 -5.71 -2.16 -13.48
C ILE A 119 -5.27 -0.98 -14.36
N ALA A 120 -4.38 -1.19 -15.32
CA ALA A 120 -3.90 -0.14 -16.20
C ALA A 120 -5.05 0.48 -17.01
N ILE A 121 -5.94 -0.34 -17.55
CA ILE A 121 -7.13 0.13 -18.28
C ILE A 121 -8.06 0.89 -17.33
N LEU A 122 -8.33 0.35 -16.14
CA LEU A 122 -9.20 1.00 -15.15
C LEU A 122 -8.68 2.38 -14.76
N PHE A 123 -7.39 2.50 -14.42
CA PHE A 123 -6.79 3.79 -14.07
C PHE A 123 -6.69 4.75 -15.24
N LEU A 124 -6.45 4.25 -16.47
CA LEU A 124 -6.46 5.07 -17.66
C LEU A 124 -7.84 5.69 -17.87
N VAL A 125 -8.91 4.90 -17.80
CA VAL A 125 -10.28 5.40 -17.93
C VAL A 125 -10.63 6.36 -16.78
N ALA A 126 -10.29 6.02 -15.53
CA ALA A 126 -10.53 6.87 -14.37
C ALA A 126 -9.80 8.23 -14.48
N GLY A 127 -8.60 8.25 -15.06
CA GLY A 127 -7.81 9.46 -15.29
C GLY A 127 -8.48 10.49 -16.22
N HIS A 128 -9.48 10.10 -17.00
CA HIS A 128 -10.21 10.98 -17.93
C HIS A 128 -11.53 11.53 -17.35
N MET A 129 -11.83 11.28 -16.08
CA MET A 129 -13.08 11.74 -15.44
C MET A 129 -13.14 13.26 -15.23
N TYR A 130 -12.01 13.89 -14.95
CA TYR A 130 -11.96 15.29 -14.47
C TYR A 130 -11.78 16.29 -15.60
N ARG A 131 -12.48 17.43 -15.49
CA ARG A 131 -12.45 18.50 -16.49
C ARG A 131 -11.09 19.17 -16.55
N THR A 132 -10.59 19.36 -17.76
CA THR A 132 -9.33 20.06 -18.07
C THR A 132 -9.58 21.17 -19.10
N ASN A 133 -8.53 21.67 -19.76
CA ASN A 133 -8.58 22.78 -20.71
C ASN A 133 -9.49 22.53 -21.93
N TRP A 134 -9.83 21.27 -22.23
CA TRP A 134 -10.70 20.90 -23.35
C TRP A 134 -12.20 20.88 -23.00
N GLY A 135 -12.59 21.30 -21.80
CA GLY A 135 -13.99 21.50 -21.40
C GLY A 135 -14.80 20.23 -21.10
N ILE A 136 -14.33 19.06 -21.53
CA ILE A 136 -14.95 17.74 -21.25
C ILE A 136 -14.52 17.26 -19.86
N GLY A 137 -15.45 16.67 -19.09
CA GLY A 137 -15.23 16.09 -17.77
C GLY A 137 -15.96 16.83 -16.64
N HIS A 138 -15.74 16.39 -15.40
CA HIS A 138 -16.36 16.95 -14.20
C HIS A 138 -15.43 17.88 -13.42
N GLY A 139 -15.99 18.99 -12.90
CA GLY A 139 -15.31 19.81 -11.90
C GLY A 139 -15.41 19.16 -10.52
N ILE A 140 -14.28 18.99 -9.82
CA ILE A 140 -14.27 18.40 -8.47
C ILE A 140 -15.13 19.22 -7.50
N LYS A 141 -15.03 20.55 -7.57
CA LYS A 141 -15.86 21.46 -6.78
C LYS A 141 -17.36 21.28 -7.08
N ASP A 142 -17.73 21.19 -8.36
CA ASP A 142 -19.11 20.99 -8.78
C ASP A 142 -19.67 19.67 -8.23
N ILE A 143 -18.89 18.59 -8.29
CA ILE A 143 -19.26 17.29 -7.72
C ILE A 143 -19.50 17.45 -6.21
N LEU A 144 -18.56 18.04 -5.47
CA LEU A 144 -18.67 18.16 -4.01
C LEU A 144 -19.90 18.99 -3.61
N GLU A 145 -20.10 20.16 -4.22
CA GLU A 145 -21.22 21.04 -3.87
C GLU A 145 -22.59 20.51 -4.29
N ALA A 146 -22.66 19.62 -5.27
CA ALA A 146 -23.89 18.93 -5.66
C ALA A 146 -24.36 17.90 -4.62
N HIS A 147 -23.44 17.37 -3.80
CA HIS A 147 -23.77 16.36 -2.78
C HIS A 147 -24.23 17.02 -1.48
N LYS A 148 -25.54 17.20 -1.34
CA LYS A 148 -26.21 17.73 -0.15
C LYS A 148 -27.44 16.89 0.19
N GLY A 149 -27.63 16.60 1.48
CA GLY A 149 -28.78 15.83 1.97
C GLY A 149 -29.61 16.60 3.00
N PRO A 150 -30.82 16.11 3.30
CA PRO A 150 -31.75 16.76 4.24
C PRO A 150 -31.20 16.86 5.67
N PHE A 151 -30.22 16.01 6.02
CA PHE A 151 -29.61 15.97 7.36
C PHE A 151 -28.21 16.60 7.43
N THR A 152 -27.59 16.94 6.29
CA THR A 152 -26.18 17.36 6.23
C THR A 152 -26.00 18.85 5.97
N GLY A 153 -27.08 19.65 6.06
CA GLY A 153 -27.03 21.10 5.83
C GLY A 153 -26.44 21.46 4.46
N GLN A 154 -25.29 22.14 4.47
CA GLN A 154 -24.58 22.56 3.24
C GLN A 154 -23.76 21.43 2.57
N GLY A 155 -23.78 20.21 3.10
CA GLY A 155 -23.06 19.06 2.53
C GLY A 155 -21.55 19.31 2.48
N HIS A 156 -20.92 19.05 1.33
CA HIS A 156 -19.46 19.18 1.16
C HIS A 156 -18.98 20.58 0.74
N LYS A 157 -19.80 21.62 0.91
CA LYS A 157 -19.40 23.00 0.57
C LYS A 157 -18.18 23.43 1.38
N GLY A 158 -17.16 23.99 0.72
CA GLY A 158 -15.91 24.43 1.36
C GLY A 158 -14.81 23.36 1.43
N LEU A 159 -15.14 22.08 1.20
CA LEU A 159 -14.16 20.99 1.26
C LEU A 159 -13.11 21.10 0.15
N TYR A 160 -13.52 21.54 -1.05
CA TYR A 160 -12.60 21.79 -2.16
C TYR A 160 -11.54 22.84 -1.77
N GLU A 161 -11.97 23.95 -1.17
CA GLU A 161 -11.09 25.02 -0.72
C GLU A 161 -10.14 24.52 0.38
N ILE A 162 -10.64 23.76 1.37
CA ILE A 162 -9.80 23.18 2.43
C ILE A 162 -8.71 22.29 1.84
N LEU A 163 -9.07 21.36 0.95
CA LEU A 163 -8.13 20.40 0.37
C LEU A 163 -7.18 21.03 -0.64
N THR A 164 -7.51 22.18 -1.25
CA THR A 164 -6.60 22.86 -2.20
C THR A 164 -5.71 23.91 -1.55
N THR A 165 -6.06 24.39 -0.35
CA THR A 165 -5.29 25.44 0.36
C THR A 165 -4.47 24.90 1.52
N SER A 166 -4.87 23.80 2.16
CA SER A 166 -4.18 23.23 3.32
C SER A 166 -3.40 21.97 2.98
N TRP A 167 -2.06 22.07 3.02
CA TRP A 167 -1.16 20.92 2.92
C TRP A 167 -1.36 19.92 4.06
N HIS A 168 -1.68 20.40 5.27
CA HIS A 168 -1.95 19.55 6.42
C HIS A 168 -3.22 18.71 6.22
N ALA A 169 -4.26 19.28 5.59
CA ALA A 169 -5.47 18.55 5.27
C ALA A 169 -5.23 17.44 4.23
N GLN A 170 -4.48 17.74 3.16
CA GLN A 170 -4.07 16.71 2.19
C GLN A 170 -3.19 15.63 2.83
N LEU A 171 -2.18 16.03 3.61
CA LEU A 171 -1.28 15.10 4.26
C LEU A 171 -2.03 14.16 5.20
N SER A 172 -2.94 14.69 6.02
CA SER A 172 -3.75 13.89 6.93
C SER A 172 -4.58 12.83 6.20
N LEU A 173 -5.28 13.20 5.12
CA LEU A 173 -6.06 12.26 4.31
C LEU A 173 -5.17 11.21 3.64
N ASN A 174 -4.04 11.63 3.06
CA ASN A 174 -3.11 10.73 2.39
C ASN A 174 -2.49 9.72 3.35
N LEU A 175 -2.09 10.15 4.55
CA LEU A 175 -1.53 9.27 5.59
C LEU A 175 -2.58 8.28 6.11
N ALA A 176 -3.82 8.72 6.34
CA ALA A 176 -4.91 7.84 6.77
C ALA A 176 -5.20 6.75 5.72
N MET A 177 -5.26 7.12 4.44
CA MET A 177 -5.51 6.18 3.34
C MET A 177 -4.31 5.25 3.10
N LEU A 178 -3.09 5.79 3.10
CA LEU A 178 -1.87 5.00 2.88
C LEU A 178 -1.60 4.04 4.03
N GLY A 179 -1.81 4.49 5.28
CA GLY A 179 -1.68 3.66 6.47
C GLY A 179 -2.70 2.52 6.49
N SER A 180 -3.93 2.78 6.05
CA SER A 180 -4.95 1.73 5.87
C SER A 180 -4.57 0.77 4.73
N LEU A 181 -4.08 1.30 3.59
CA LEU A 181 -3.65 0.50 2.44
C LEU A 181 -2.51 -0.45 2.80
N THR A 182 -1.50 -0.02 3.54
CA THR A 182 -0.37 -0.90 3.92
C THR A 182 -0.82 -2.04 4.85
N ILE A 183 -1.78 -1.82 5.76
CA ILE A 183 -2.39 -2.89 6.56
C ILE A 183 -3.12 -3.89 5.67
N VAL A 184 -3.85 -3.39 4.67
CA VAL A 184 -4.54 -4.22 3.69
C VAL A 184 -3.53 -5.02 2.84
N VAL A 185 -2.39 -4.42 2.47
CA VAL A 185 -1.29 -5.12 1.78
C VAL A 185 -0.74 -6.26 2.66
N ALA A 186 -0.55 -6.03 3.96
CA ALA A 186 -0.08 -7.06 4.89
C ALA A 186 -0.98 -8.32 4.85
N HIS A 187 -2.30 -8.10 4.96
CA HIS A 187 -3.28 -9.19 4.95
C HIS A 187 -3.33 -9.90 3.58
N HIS A 188 -3.30 -9.15 2.48
CA HIS A 188 -3.34 -9.73 1.15
C HIS A 188 -2.08 -10.54 0.83
N MET A 189 -0.89 -10.06 1.16
CA MET A 189 0.37 -10.77 0.86
C MET A 189 0.54 -12.04 1.68
N TYR A 190 0.02 -12.05 2.91
CA TYR A 190 0.01 -13.24 3.75
C TYR A 190 -0.94 -14.33 3.22
N LEU A 191 -2.16 -13.95 2.83
CA LEU A 191 -3.17 -14.90 2.34
C LEU A 191 -2.98 -15.31 0.87
N MET A 192 -2.38 -14.45 0.05
CA MET A 192 -2.14 -14.66 -1.37
C MET A 192 -0.68 -14.29 -1.72
N PRO A 193 0.29 -15.16 -1.43
CA PRO A 193 1.71 -14.89 -1.67
C PRO A 193 1.99 -14.57 -3.14
N PRO A 194 2.41 -13.33 -3.48
CA PRO A 194 2.54 -12.93 -4.88
C PRO A 194 3.88 -13.37 -5.51
N TYR A 195 4.86 -13.77 -4.70
CA TYR A 195 6.20 -14.10 -5.16
C TYR A 195 6.46 -15.62 -5.12
N PRO A 196 7.20 -16.16 -6.11
CA PRO A 196 7.64 -17.55 -6.08
C PRO A 196 8.43 -17.89 -4.81
N TYR A 197 8.13 -19.03 -4.20
CA TYR A 197 8.77 -19.59 -3.01
C TYR A 197 8.62 -18.78 -1.72
N LEU A 198 7.82 -17.71 -1.74
CA LEU A 198 7.55 -16.90 -0.54
C LEU A 198 6.67 -17.64 0.47
N ALA A 199 5.70 -18.44 0.01
CA ALA A 199 4.75 -19.12 0.88
C ALA A 199 5.41 -20.11 1.86
N THR A 200 6.53 -20.69 1.45
CA THR A 200 7.32 -21.65 2.25
C THR A 200 8.38 -20.97 3.11
N ASP A 201 8.68 -19.69 2.87
CA ASP A 201 9.58 -18.91 3.72
C ASP A 201 8.79 -18.20 4.82
N TYR A 202 8.55 -18.95 5.90
CA TYR A 202 7.77 -18.48 7.04
C TYR A 202 8.38 -17.25 7.73
N GLY A 203 9.72 -17.14 7.75
CA GLY A 203 10.41 -16.01 8.35
C GLY A 203 10.13 -14.72 7.59
N THR A 204 10.22 -14.78 6.26
CA THR A 204 9.91 -13.62 5.41
C THR A 204 8.43 -13.25 5.46
N GLN A 205 7.52 -14.23 5.46
CA GLN A 205 6.07 -13.98 5.58
C GLN A 205 5.70 -13.24 6.88
N LEU A 206 6.17 -13.73 8.03
CA LEU A 206 5.92 -13.10 9.32
C LEU A 206 6.52 -11.70 9.40
N SER A 207 7.74 -11.54 8.87
CA SER A 207 8.44 -10.26 8.87
C SER A 207 7.72 -9.22 8.02
N LEU A 208 7.30 -9.58 6.79
CA LEU A 208 6.57 -8.68 5.90
C LEU A 208 5.21 -8.28 6.46
N PHE A 209 4.48 -9.22 7.06
CA PHE A 209 3.18 -8.94 7.69
C PHE A 209 3.35 -7.92 8.82
N THR A 210 4.23 -8.23 9.78
CA THR A 210 4.48 -7.37 10.95
C THR A 210 4.98 -5.99 10.53
N HIS A 211 5.90 -5.93 9.56
CA HIS A 211 6.43 -4.68 9.02
C HIS A 211 5.34 -3.77 8.44
N HIS A 212 4.48 -4.28 7.56
CA HIS A 212 3.43 -3.48 6.93
C HIS A 212 2.34 -3.07 7.94
N MET A 213 2.02 -3.92 8.92
CA MET A 213 1.11 -3.60 10.02
C MET A 213 1.62 -2.43 10.85
N TRP A 214 2.90 -2.43 11.25
CA TRP A 214 3.50 -1.35 12.02
C TRP A 214 3.58 -0.05 11.24
N ILE A 215 4.05 -0.09 9.98
CA ILE A 215 4.05 1.10 9.10
C ILE A 215 2.63 1.67 9.01
N GLY A 216 1.61 0.82 8.88
CA GLY A 216 0.22 1.26 8.83
C GLY A 216 -0.22 1.97 10.09
N GLY A 217 0.07 1.39 11.26
CA GLY A 217 -0.19 2.03 12.55
C GLY A 217 0.47 3.41 12.65
N PHE A 218 1.76 3.52 12.29
CA PHE A 218 2.48 4.79 12.32
C PHE A 218 1.89 5.86 11.39
N LEU A 219 1.50 5.47 10.17
CA LEU A 219 0.90 6.39 9.21
C LEU A 219 -0.50 6.85 9.66
N ILE A 220 -1.32 5.95 10.25
CA ILE A 220 -2.66 6.28 10.72
C ILE A 220 -2.61 7.22 11.94
N VAL A 221 -1.74 6.95 12.91
CA VAL A 221 -1.71 7.69 14.19
C VAL A 221 -1.28 9.15 14.03
N GLY A 222 -0.50 9.48 12.99
CA GLY A 222 -0.19 10.86 12.57
C GLY A 222 0.12 11.86 13.70
N ILE A 223 1.39 12.20 13.91
CA ILE A 223 1.76 13.16 14.96
C ILE A 223 1.19 14.55 14.63
N LEU A 224 0.26 15.04 15.46
CA LEU A 224 -0.31 16.37 15.34
C LEU A 224 0.58 17.35 16.12
N ARG A 225 1.16 18.34 15.42
CA ARG A 225 1.85 19.45 16.08
C ARG A 225 0.92 20.65 16.15
N ILE A 226 0.59 21.04 17.38
CA ILE A 226 -0.36 22.07 17.71
C ILE A 226 0.40 23.26 18.28
N ARG A 227 0.14 24.48 17.82
CA ARG A 227 0.66 25.70 18.46
C ARG A 227 -0.36 26.22 19.46
N LEU A 228 -0.03 26.17 20.76
CA LEU A 228 -0.83 26.71 21.86
C LEU A 228 0.02 27.74 22.60
N GLN A 229 -0.48 28.97 22.75
CA GLN A 229 0.22 30.05 23.47
C GLN A 229 1.68 30.25 23.01
N ASP A 230 1.91 30.31 21.69
CA ASP A 230 3.24 30.42 21.08
C ASP A 230 4.21 29.26 21.31
N GLN A 231 3.75 28.14 21.88
CA GLN A 231 4.52 26.91 22.02
C GLN A 231 3.98 25.78 21.13
N TRP A 232 4.88 25.10 20.43
CA TRP A 232 4.55 23.91 19.65
C TRP A 232 4.47 22.69 20.56
N LEU A 233 3.26 22.18 20.74
CA LEU A 233 2.97 20.94 21.45
C LEU A 233 2.78 19.80 20.45
N THR A 234 3.47 18.70 20.70
CA THR A 234 3.33 17.47 19.91
C THR A 234 2.25 16.61 20.58
N MET A 235 1.28 16.13 19.81
CA MET A 235 0.22 15.22 20.28
C MET A 235 0.15 13.99 19.39
N ALA A 236 0.13 12.82 20.02
CA ALA A 236 -0.25 11.56 19.38
C ALA A 236 -1.75 11.36 19.59
N LEU A 237 -2.50 11.28 18.50
CA LEU A 237 -3.95 11.11 18.52
C LEU A 237 -4.28 9.69 18.09
N MET A 238 -4.93 8.92 18.95
CA MET A 238 -5.21 7.51 18.71
C MET A 238 -6.71 7.33 18.45
N GLY A 239 -7.07 7.41 17.15
CA GLY A 239 -8.44 7.28 16.67
C GLY A 239 -9.33 8.48 17.05
N GLY A 240 -10.33 8.80 16.23
CA GLY A 240 -11.19 9.96 16.47
C GLY A 240 -11.86 10.56 15.25
N PHE A 241 -12.57 11.66 15.45
CA PHE A 241 -13.22 12.49 14.44
C PHE A 241 -12.76 13.95 14.60
N ALA A 242 -12.37 14.58 13.50
CA ALA A 242 -12.12 16.01 13.46
C ALA A 242 -13.26 16.72 12.74
N SER A 243 -13.81 17.75 13.38
CA SER A 243 -14.78 18.68 12.79
C SER A 243 -14.12 20.04 12.62
N ILE A 244 -14.37 20.71 11.49
CA ILE A 244 -13.89 22.06 11.24
C ILE A 244 -15.11 22.97 11.06
N GLY A 245 -15.26 23.97 11.92
CA GLY A 245 -16.36 24.93 11.85
C GLY A 245 -15.97 26.25 12.53
N ASN A 246 -16.41 27.38 11.97
CA ASN A 246 -16.15 28.72 12.54
C ASN A 246 -14.67 29.02 12.82
N ASN A 247 -13.75 28.65 11.91
CA ASN A 247 -12.30 28.76 12.08
C ASN A 247 -11.73 27.98 13.30
N GLU A 248 -12.52 27.06 13.86
CA GLU A 248 -12.11 26.17 14.92
C GLU A 248 -12.07 24.73 14.41
N ILE A 249 -10.96 24.04 14.67
CA ILE A 249 -10.85 22.59 14.52
C ILE A 249 -11.16 21.98 15.88
N THR A 250 -12.22 21.19 15.92
CA THR A 250 -12.58 20.35 17.07
C THR A 250 -12.17 18.92 16.79
N VAL A 251 -11.21 18.39 17.54
CA VAL A 251 -10.79 16.99 17.40
C VAL A 251 -11.28 16.21 18.60
N LEU A 252 -12.16 15.24 18.34
CA LEU A 252 -12.65 14.24 19.29
C LEU A 252 -11.83 12.97 19.07
N VAL A 253 -11.05 12.55 20.06
CA VAL A 253 -10.24 11.33 19.94
C VAL A 253 -10.61 10.31 20.99
N ASN A 254 -10.37 9.04 20.68
CA ASN A 254 -10.56 7.95 21.65
C ASN A 254 -9.48 8.00 22.73
N ASP A 255 -8.26 8.35 22.36
CA ASP A 255 -7.14 8.60 23.27
C ASP A 255 -6.17 9.64 22.68
N ALA A 256 -5.54 10.44 23.53
CA ALA A 256 -4.63 11.52 23.17
C ALA A 256 -3.47 11.60 24.16
N LYS A 257 -2.23 11.52 23.67
CA LYS A 257 -1.04 11.74 24.50
C LYS A 257 -0.26 12.96 24.05
N LYS A 258 0.05 13.87 24.98
CA LYS A 258 1.01 14.95 24.72
C LYS A 258 2.42 14.37 24.78
N GLY A 259 3.29 14.84 23.90
CA GLY A 259 4.70 14.45 23.88
C GLY A 259 5.45 14.79 25.17
N SER A 260 4.98 15.78 25.94
CA SER A 260 5.50 16.11 27.28
C SER A 260 5.18 15.06 28.34
N ASP A 261 4.11 14.31 28.13
CA ASP A 261 3.56 13.38 29.11
C ASP A 261 4.04 11.94 28.82
N ILE A 262 4.81 11.76 27.74
CA ILE A 262 5.48 10.51 27.39
C ILE A 262 6.85 10.52 28.07
N ASP A 263 7.06 9.62 29.03
CA ASP A 263 8.39 9.38 29.59
C ASP A 263 9.25 8.69 28.52
N PRO A 264 10.33 9.34 28.02
CA PRO A 264 11.17 8.77 26.98
C PRO A 264 11.91 7.52 27.46
N GLN A 265 12.22 7.38 28.76
CA GLN A 265 12.86 6.20 29.32
C GLN A 265 11.89 5.02 29.40
N GLU A 266 10.64 5.27 29.81
CA GLU A 266 9.58 4.25 29.82
C GLU A 266 9.23 3.81 28.39
N ALA A 267 9.11 4.75 27.45
CA ALA A 267 8.85 4.45 26.05
C ALA A 267 9.98 3.63 25.43
N GLN A 268 11.24 3.95 25.76
CA GLN A 268 12.40 3.21 25.29
C GLN A 268 12.52 1.83 25.93
N GLN A 269 12.24 1.69 27.22
CA GLN A 269 12.16 0.38 27.87
C GLN A 269 11.03 -0.48 27.31
N THR A 270 9.87 0.12 27.03
CA THR A 270 8.74 -0.58 26.41
C THR A 270 9.08 -1.05 25.00
N LEU A 271 9.82 -0.23 24.24
CA LEU A 271 10.36 -0.61 22.93
C LEU A 271 11.37 -1.76 23.06
N GLU A 272 12.34 -1.66 23.99
CA GLU A 272 13.33 -2.71 24.25
C GLU A 272 12.67 -4.02 24.67
N ILE A 273 11.63 -3.97 25.51
CA ILE A 273 10.84 -5.16 25.88
C ILE A 273 10.12 -5.74 24.65
N ALA A 274 9.51 -4.90 23.82
CA ALA A 274 8.83 -5.33 22.61
C ALA A 274 9.79 -5.90 21.54
N GLU A 275 11.05 -5.43 21.49
CA GLU A 275 12.09 -5.97 20.61
C GLU A 275 12.58 -7.35 21.07
N VAL A 276 12.48 -7.66 22.36
CA VAL A 276 12.95 -8.92 22.96
C VAL A 276 11.85 -10.00 23.03
N THR A 277 10.59 -9.64 22.78
CA THR A 277 9.44 -10.57 22.86
C THR A 277 9.18 -11.27 21.53
#